data_AF-A0A2N7VC07-F1
#
_entry.id   AF-A0A2N7VC07-F1
#
_cell.length_a   1.000
_cell.length_b   1.000
_cell.length_c   1.000
_cell.angle_alpha   90.00
_cell.angle_beta   90.00
_cell.angle_gamma   90.00
#
_symmetry.space_group_name_H-M   'P 1'
#
loop_
_entity.id
_entity.type
_entity.pdbx_description
1 polymer ?
#
loop_
_entity_poly.entity_id
_entity_poly.type
_entity_poly.pdbx_seq_one_letter_code
_entity_poly.pdbx_strand_id
1 'polypeptide(L)'
;MHSTAIDRNGGCAAPVRAAFKALYLVSGAAAQLGAHGLRVEESQWQALARATRDANAALQAHQDAHCDAMAAVRRLSMVCDGLLERRETGDLGSSALWRDLMRAGRDAYEQLGL
;
A
#
# COMPACT_ATOMS: atom_id res chain seq x y z
N MET A 1 29.81 -22.45 -5.14
CA MET A 1 28.48 -22.84 -4.60
C MET A 1 28.11 -21.74 -3.60
N HIS A 2 27.10 -20.88 -3.74
CA HIS A 2 25.83 -20.90 -4.46
C HIS A 2 25.72 -19.69 -5.40
N SER A 3 25.37 -19.94 -6.66
CA SER A 3 24.91 -18.92 -7.58
C SER A 3 23.39 -18.91 -7.46
N THR A 4 22.83 -18.00 -6.68
CA THR A 4 21.40 -17.71 -6.73
C THR A 4 21.19 -16.87 -7.98
N ALA A 5 20.73 -17.55 -9.03
CA ALA A 5 20.20 -16.93 -10.22
C ALA A 5 19.26 -15.80 -9.78
N ILE A 6 19.68 -14.57 -10.05
CA ILE A 6 18.78 -13.42 -10.13
C ILE A 6 17.85 -13.81 -11.26
N ASP A 7 16.65 -14.24 -10.88
CA ASP A 7 15.55 -14.42 -11.80
C ASP A 7 15.30 -13.06 -12.44
N ARG A 8 15.84 -12.89 -13.65
CA ARG A 8 15.74 -11.65 -14.44
C ARG A 8 14.31 -11.44 -14.95
N ASN A 9 13.35 -12.28 -14.55
CA ASN A 9 11.91 -12.02 -14.67
C ASN A 9 11.33 -11.51 -13.35
N GLY A 10 11.61 -10.24 -13.04
CA GLY A 10 10.68 -9.21 -12.54
C GLY A 10 9.60 -9.48 -11.48
N GLY A 11 9.56 -10.65 -10.84
CA GLY A 11 8.56 -11.01 -9.85
C GLY A 11 9.03 -10.66 -8.45
N CYS A 12 8.39 -9.70 -7.80
CA CYS A 12 8.53 -9.52 -6.35
C CYS A 12 8.34 -10.87 -5.64
N ALA A 13 9.25 -11.22 -4.72
CA ALA A 13 9.17 -12.47 -3.96
C ALA A 13 7.76 -12.65 -3.36
N ALA A 14 7.24 -13.89 -3.33
CA ALA A 14 5.88 -14.19 -2.86
C ALA A 14 5.44 -13.45 -1.58
N PRO A 15 6.26 -13.34 -0.51
CA PRO A 15 5.87 -12.58 0.70
C PRO A 15 5.73 -11.07 0.47
N VAL A 16 6.52 -10.49 -0.44
CA VAL A 16 6.42 -9.07 -0.83
C VAL A 16 5.11 -8.81 -1.55
N ARG A 17 4.78 -9.68 -2.52
CA ARG A 17 3.52 -9.59 -3.25
C ARG A 17 2.31 -9.77 -2.33
N ALA A 18 2.40 -10.62 -1.32
CA ALA A 18 1.36 -10.81 -0.31
C ALA A 18 1.16 -9.55 0.55
N ALA A 19 2.24 -8.92 1.03
CA ALA A 19 2.17 -7.68 1.80
C ALA A 19 1.52 -6.54 1.00
N PHE A 20 1.88 -6.42 -0.29
CA PHE A 20 1.33 -5.37 -1.14
C PHE A 20 -0.13 -5.64 -1.53
N LYS A 21 -0.50 -6.90 -1.76
CA LYS A 21 -1.90 -7.28 -1.96
C LYS A 21 -2.74 -6.97 -0.74
N ALA A 22 -2.23 -7.24 0.46
CA ALA A 22 -2.92 -6.89 1.70
C ALA A 22 -3.16 -5.38 1.78
N LEU A 23 -2.10 -4.57 1.57
CA LEU A 23 -2.19 -3.11 1.57
C LEU A 23 -3.21 -2.59 0.56
N TYR A 24 -3.19 -3.08 -0.68
CA TYR A 24 -4.16 -2.73 -1.71
C TYR A 24 -5.62 -2.99 -1.27
N LEU A 25 -5.89 -4.17 -0.69
CA LEU A 25 -7.24 -4.54 -0.27
C LEU A 25 -7.75 -3.65 0.87
N VAL A 26 -6.94 -3.44 1.92
CA VAL A 26 -7.39 -2.63 3.06
C VAL A 26 -7.46 -1.14 2.74
N SER A 27 -6.53 -0.63 1.92
CA SER A 27 -6.60 0.77 1.45
C SER A 27 -7.81 1.02 0.55
N GLY A 28 -8.11 0.10 -0.37
CA GLY A 28 -9.29 0.20 -1.23
C GLY A 28 -10.61 0.18 -0.44
N ALA A 29 -10.73 -0.71 0.55
CA ALA A 29 -11.91 -0.78 1.41
C ALA A 29 -12.10 0.52 2.22
N ALA A 30 -11.03 1.05 2.82
CA ALA A 30 -11.06 2.32 3.54
C ALA A 30 -11.41 3.49 2.61
N ALA A 31 -10.85 3.52 1.40
CA ALA A 31 -11.10 4.57 0.43
C ALA A 31 -12.54 4.59 -0.09
N GLN A 32 -13.15 3.43 -0.30
CA GLN A 32 -14.57 3.35 -0.67
C GLN A 32 -15.45 3.95 0.42
N LEU A 33 -15.23 3.58 1.68
CA LEU A 33 -16.00 4.13 2.80
C LEU A 33 -15.80 5.64 2.92
N GLY A 34 -14.55 6.10 2.92
CA GLY A 34 -14.21 7.52 3.04
C GLY A 34 -14.73 8.38 1.88
N ALA A 35 -14.69 7.87 0.65
CA ALA A 35 -15.22 8.57 -0.53
C ALA A 35 -16.74 8.76 -0.47
N HIS A 36 -17.46 7.84 0.20
CA HIS A 36 -18.89 7.94 0.45
C HIS A 36 -19.25 8.68 1.75
N GLY A 37 -18.27 9.24 2.46
CA GLY A 37 -18.48 9.88 3.76
C GLY A 37 -18.94 8.91 4.86
N LEU A 38 -18.77 7.60 4.64
CA LEU A 38 -19.09 6.58 5.61
C LEU A 38 -17.98 6.47 6.66
N ARG A 39 -18.37 6.10 7.87
CA ARG A 39 -17.44 5.86 8.96
C ARG A 39 -16.54 4.66 8.63
N VAL A 40 -15.23 4.87 8.71
CA VAL A 40 -14.24 3.80 8.75
C VAL A 40 -14.12 3.33 10.19
N GLU A 41 -14.38 2.05 10.44
CA GLU A 41 -14.35 1.45 11.77
C GLU A 41 -12.92 1.33 12.32
N GLU A 42 -12.79 1.33 13.64
CA GLU A 42 -11.48 1.25 14.31
C GLU A 42 -10.65 0.04 13.88
N SER A 43 -11.32 -1.11 13.70
CA SER A 43 -10.68 -2.34 13.21
C SER A 43 -10.11 -2.20 11.79
N GLN A 44 -10.77 -1.42 10.92
CA GLN A 44 -10.30 -1.15 9.57
C GLN A 44 -9.10 -0.22 9.58
N TRP A 45 -9.09 0.77 10.46
CA TRP A 45 -7.91 1.62 10.69
C TRP A 45 -6.71 0.83 11.19
N GLN A 46 -6.92 -0.09 12.13
CA GLN A 46 -5.85 -0.96 12.64
C GLN A 46 -5.34 -1.91 11.56
N ALA A 47 -6.23 -2.47 10.73
CA ALA A 47 -5.86 -3.31 9.59
C ALA A 47 -5.03 -2.52 8.56
N LEU A 48 -5.43 -1.28 8.26
CA LEU A 48 -4.67 -0.39 7.39
C LEU A 48 -3.27 -0.11 7.97
N ALA A 49 -3.18 0.31 9.23
CA ALA A 49 -1.90 0.55 9.91
C ALA A 49 -0.99 -0.69 9.96
N ARG A 50 -1.57 -1.88 10.09
CA ARG A 50 -0.82 -3.13 10.03
C ARG A 50 -0.28 -3.40 8.63
N ALA A 51 -1.14 -3.33 7.62
CA ALA A 51 -0.75 -3.59 6.24
C ALA A 51 0.30 -2.59 5.72
N THR A 52 0.18 -1.31 6.10
CA THR A 52 1.17 -0.28 5.73
C THR A 52 2.54 -0.58 6.34
N ARG A 53 2.60 -0.97 7.63
CA ARG A 53 3.85 -1.40 8.28
C ARG A 53 4.46 -2.63 7.62
N ASP A 54 3.65 -3.64 7.35
CA ASP A 54 4.13 -4.88 6.71
C ASP A 54 4.64 -4.60 5.28
N ALA A 55 3.97 -3.71 4.53
CA ALA A 55 4.43 -3.27 3.22
C ALA A 55 5.73 -2.44 3.29
N ASN A 56 5.85 -1.50 4.24
CA ASN A 56 7.07 -0.72 4.45
C ASN A 56 8.26 -1.63 4.83
N ALA A 57 8.05 -2.63 5.68
CA ALA A 57 9.08 -3.62 6.00
C ALA A 57 9.51 -4.43 4.77
N ALA A 58 8.55 -4.86 3.94
CA ALA A 58 8.84 -5.56 2.69
C ALA A 58 9.60 -4.68 1.68
N LEU A 59 9.25 -3.39 1.59
CA LEU A 59 9.93 -2.39 0.76
C LEU A 59 11.37 -2.15 1.22
N GLN A 60 11.60 -2.09 2.53
CA GLN A 60 12.93 -1.87 3.11
C GLN A 60 13.84 -3.09 2.90
N ALA A 61 13.30 -4.30 3.03
CA ALA A 61 14.02 -5.54 2.74
C ALA A 61 14.47 -5.66 1.27
N HIS A 62 13.85 -4.89 0.36
CA HIS A 62 14.13 -4.86 -1.07
C HIS A 62 14.55 -3.47 -1.56
N GLN A 63 15.23 -2.70 -0.70
CA GLN A 63 15.62 -1.31 -1.00
C GLN A 63 16.44 -1.18 -2.30
N ASP A 64 17.23 -2.21 -2.63
CA ASP A 64 18.13 -2.26 -3.79
C ASP A 64 17.40 -2.68 -5.08
N ALA A 65 16.18 -3.19 -4.99
CA ALA A 65 15.36 -3.55 -6.15
C ALA A 65 14.60 -2.31 -6.65
N HIS A 66 15.14 -1.66 -7.69
CA HIS A 66 14.51 -0.51 -8.31
C HIS A 66 13.69 -0.94 -9.54
N CYS A 67 12.38 -1.10 -9.36
CA CYS A 67 11.44 -1.28 -10.46
C CYS A 67 10.18 -0.43 -10.25
N ASP A 68 9.47 -0.14 -11.34
CA ASP A 68 8.28 0.73 -11.33
C ASP A 68 7.19 0.23 -10.37
N ALA A 69 7.06 -1.09 -10.21
CA ALA A 69 6.15 -1.69 -9.25
C ALA A 69 6.50 -1.34 -7.80
N MET A 70 7.78 -1.37 -7.42
CA MET A 70 8.22 -0.97 -6.09
C MET A 70 8.01 0.53 -5.86
N ALA A 71 8.20 1.36 -6.89
CA ALA A 71 7.93 2.79 -6.81
C ALA A 71 6.43 3.09 -6.60
N ALA A 72 5.55 2.38 -7.32
CA ALA A 72 4.10 2.51 -7.18
C ALA A 72 3.62 2.09 -5.78
N VAL A 73 4.16 0.99 -5.25
CA VAL A 73 3.85 0.54 -3.89
C VAL A 73 4.39 1.50 -2.84
N ARG A 74 5.61 2.03 -2.98
CA ARG A 74 6.12 3.09 -2.08
C ARG A 74 5.18 4.28 -2.04
N ARG A 75 4.66 4.70 -3.21
CA ARG A 75 3.67 5.77 -3.28
C ARG A 75 2.39 5.43 -2.55
N LEU A 76 1.82 4.23 -2.75
CA LEU A 76 0.64 3.78 -2.01
C LEU A 76 0.88 3.78 -0.49
N SER A 77 2.02 3.26 -0.05
CA SER A 77 2.40 3.20 1.36
C SER A 77 2.47 4.61 1.98
N MET A 78 3.14 5.56 1.31
CA MET A 78 3.21 6.96 1.76
C MET A 78 1.83 7.62 1.86
N VAL A 79 0.90 7.34 0.93
CA VAL A 79 -0.47 7.85 1.02
C VAL A 79 -1.21 7.24 2.20
N CYS A 80 -1.00 5.95 2.48
CA CYS A 80 -1.59 5.30 3.65
C CYS A 80 -1.02 5.86 4.97
N ASP A 81 0.30 6.07 5.06
CA ASP A 81 0.93 6.70 6.23
C ASP A 81 0.38 8.11 6.46
N GLY A 82 0.33 8.95 5.42
CA GLY A 82 -0.24 10.30 5.52
C GLY A 82 -1.75 10.35 5.78
N LEU A 83 -2.48 9.25 5.54
CA LEU A 83 -3.87 9.11 5.94
C LEU A 83 -3.98 8.74 7.43
N LEU A 84 -3.12 7.85 7.91
CA LEU A 84 -3.07 7.44 9.31
C LEU A 84 -2.65 8.60 10.23
N GLU A 85 -1.68 9.41 9.82
CA GLU A 85 -1.31 10.64 10.54
C GLU A 85 -2.48 11.63 10.64
N ARG A 86 -3.20 11.84 9.54
CA ARG A 86 -4.37 12.73 9.54
C ARG A 86 -5.53 12.23 10.39
N ARG A 87 -5.69 10.91 10.51
CA ARG A 87 -6.63 10.32 11.45
C ARG A 87 -6.27 10.70 12.88
N GLU A 88 -5.00 10.64 13.26
CA GLU A 88 -4.54 11.02 14.61
C GLU A 88 -4.78 12.50 14.91
N THR A 89 -4.71 13.37 13.90
CA THR A 89 -5.01 14.80 14.04
C THR A 89 -6.49 15.16 13.86
N GLY A 90 -7.34 14.19 13.49
CA GLY A 90 -8.77 14.38 13.23
C GLY A 90 -9.12 15.04 11.89
N ASP A 91 -8.17 15.20 10.97
CA ASP A 91 -8.33 15.88 9.68
C ASP A 91 -8.57 14.91 8.51
N LEU A 92 -9.69 14.18 8.55
CA LEU A 92 -10.09 13.23 7.50
C LEU A 92 -11.09 13.82 6.48
N GLY A 93 -11.37 15.13 6.57
CA GLY A 93 -12.49 15.77 5.89
C GLY A 93 -12.34 15.98 4.38
N SER A 94 -11.14 15.78 3.82
CA SER A 94 -10.92 16.04 2.40
C SER A 94 -11.22 14.82 1.52
N SER A 95 -12.25 14.93 0.68
CA SER A 95 -12.55 13.94 -0.36
C SER A 95 -11.43 13.76 -1.39
N ALA A 96 -10.46 14.68 -1.46
CA ALA A 96 -9.27 14.52 -2.29
C ALA A 96 -8.37 13.37 -1.80
N LEU A 97 -8.22 13.20 -0.48
CA LEU A 97 -7.39 12.15 0.12
C LEU A 97 -7.83 10.75 -0.26
N TRP A 98 -9.13 10.50 -0.19
CA TRP A 98 -9.69 9.20 -0.54
C TRP A 98 -9.53 8.88 -2.03
N ARG A 99 -9.61 9.90 -2.89
CA ARG A 99 -9.35 9.75 -4.33
C ARG A 99 -7.88 9.49 -4.63
N ASP A 100 -6.98 10.17 -3.94
CA ASP A 100 -5.53 9.94 -4.08
C ASP A 100 -5.15 8.53 -3.62
N LEU A 101 -5.76 8.04 -2.55
CA LEU A 101 -5.60 6.66 -2.08
C LEU A 101 -6.09 5.65 -3.12
N MET A 102 -7.27 5.86 -3.72
CA MET A 102 -7.78 5.00 -4.80
C MET A 102 -6.85 4.98 -6.01
N ARG A 103 -6.34 6.15 -6.41
CA ARG A 103 -5.44 6.27 -7.56
C ARG A 103 -4.11 5.56 -7.30
N ALA A 104 -3.50 5.80 -6.15
CA ALA A 104 -2.26 5.11 -5.78
C ALA A 104 -2.45 3.59 -5.66
N GLY A 105 -3.60 3.14 -5.15
CA GLY A 105 -3.95 1.72 -5.07
C GLY A 105 -4.05 1.08 -6.45
N ARG A 106 -4.72 1.75 -7.39
CA ARG A 106 -4.84 1.30 -8.78
C ARG A 106 -3.48 1.24 -9.48
N ASP A 107 -2.68 2.29 -9.37
CA ASP A 107 -1.34 2.34 -9.98
C ASP A 107 -0.48 1.18 -9.46
N ALA A 108 -0.51 0.89 -8.16
CA ALA A 108 0.22 -0.23 -7.57
C ALA A 108 -0.29 -1.60 -8.05
N TYR A 109 -1.61 -1.77 -8.18
CA TYR A 109 -2.23 -3.00 -8.67
C TYR A 109 -1.84 -3.31 -10.13
N GLU A 110 -1.92 -2.30 -11.00
CA GLU A 110 -1.56 -2.41 -12.42
C GLU A 110 -0.08 -2.79 -12.59
N GLN A 111 0.81 -2.21 -11.79
CA GLN A 111 2.25 -2.48 -11.85
C GLN A 111 2.65 -3.84 -11.25
N LEU A 112 1.92 -4.34 -10.25
CA LEU A 112 2.19 -5.65 -9.63
C LEU A 112 1.56 -6.83 -10.39
N GLY A 113 0.73 -6.55 -11.40
CA GLY A 113 -0.01 -7.57 -12.16
C GLY A 113 -0.81 -8.51 -11.25
N LEU A 114 -1.43 -7.95 -10.20
CA LEU A 114 -2.12 -8.69 -9.13
C LEU A 114 -3.47 -9.27 -9.54
#